data_AF-A0A426U0V7-F1
#
_entry.id   AF-A0A426U0V7-F1
#
_cell.length_a   1.000
_cell.length_b   1.000
_cell.length_c   1.000
_cell.angle_alpha   90.00
_cell.angle_beta   90.00
_cell.angle_gamma   90.00
#
_symmetry.space_group_name_H-M   'P 1'
#
loop_
_entity.id
_entity.type
_entity.pdbx_description
1 polymer ?
#
loop_
_entity_poly.entity_id
_entity_poly.type
_entity_poly.pdbx_seq_one_letter_code
_entity_poly.pdbx_strand_id
1 'polypeptide(L)'
;MTRWSSFGRRRGDRPAATGGARPTTAAPHHGTADAADQVLVEDYDGLLLLRSPSDDSLSPADIGDLARGQRSDDTTVTLIAGTESVAADSFWPRLSQLLDTLGDSGTDTVRLAMAGAGRDSADRPATARRIADAWGLTVEAPDGPPLLVPGGTLFVPGPPLGSPTDGGWWRFAPRTQPTPLGPRSPAPSWQSALRALPASTDSGCVVEQIPAGLLIRPAGAAPAKPGDLYHSVPVSPGRLAVVVGVPYGEDVLADDVGDVIAALPEEIRAAVRLAPGGRRDLLPLAQAVADRLDAEVEVMTGLPLIAAGRPLGTYAAQSVLVGADQTPRWLPFVDAVLCRPARGAAPAPAPRLLRWTTPVPGAAQPADGVVALSERWQVTVTRAGLWVGPLDGPPLSHTARQVSPSGPLIEVGLPGERLDSSLWPALSGLLAGLPPALRASVTLHVHGTAHDGGRELRALAARHGLRTIRFASFSAPVPLAPREKTPPPPTSGRPRTSSDPGHT
;
A
#
# COMPACT_ATOMS: atom_id res chain seq x y z
N MET A 1 10.11 -10.53 -21.55
CA MET A 1 11.11 -10.68 -20.49
C MET A 1 11.63 -9.30 -20.17
N THR A 2 11.19 -8.72 -19.05
CA THR A 2 11.53 -7.35 -18.66
C THR A 2 12.14 -7.46 -17.28
N ARG A 3 13.44 -7.17 -17.16
CA ARG A 3 14.22 -7.35 -15.94
C ARG A 3 13.88 -6.23 -14.96
N TRP A 4 13.39 -6.62 -13.77
CA TRP A 4 13.26 -5.75 -12.61
C TRP A 4 14.64 -5.63 -11.97
N SER A 5 15.26 -4.45 -12.05
CA SER A 5 16.57 -4.21 -11.45
C SER A 5 16.41 -4.08 -9.94
N SER A 6 16.92 -5.07 -9.23
CA SER A 6 17.05 -5.13 -7.77
C SER A 6 18.09 -4.13 -7.27
N PHE A 7 17.73 -3.26 -6.33
CA PHE A 7 18.68 -2.46 -5.56
C PHE A 7 19.22 -3.31 -4.39
N GLY A 8 20.52 -3.58 -4.41
CA GLY A 8 21.24 -4.25 -3.34
C GLY A 8 22.75 -4.15 -3.56
N ARG A 9 23.41 -3.23 -2.85
CA ARG A 9 24.88 -3.03 -2.87
C ARG A 9 25.61 -4.26 -2.28
N ARG A 10 26.75 -4.63 -2.87
CA ARG A 10 27.90 -5.19 -2.14
C ARG A 10 29.22 -4.68 -2.72
N ARG A 11 29.96 -3.97 -1.87
CA ARG A 11 31.37 -3.60 -2.02
C ARG A 11 32.20 -4.84 -1.65
N GLY A 12 33.13 -5.24 -2.50
CA GLY A 12 34.10 -6.32 -2.25
C GLY A 12 35.50 -5.86 -2.64
N ASP A 13 36.43 -5.97 -1.70
CA ASP A 13 37.83 -5.58 -1.80
C ASP A 13 38.72 -6.60 -2.53
N ARG A 14 39.75 -6.06 -3.20
CA ARG A 14 41.13 -6.59 -3.51
C ARG A 14 41.35 -7.64 -4.62
N PRO A 15 42.61 -7.79 -5.16
CA PRO A 15 43.81 -6.93 -5.15
C PRO A 15 44.50 -6.75 -6.54
N ALA A 16 45.63 -6.02 -6.54
CA ALA A 16 46.43 -5.55 -7.68
C ALA A 16 47.41 -6.56 -8.32
N ALA A 17 47.75 -6.31 -9.60
CA ALA A 17 49.02 -6.50 -10.35
C ALA A 17 48.69 -6.59 -11.86
N THR A 18 49.45 -6.19 -12.89
CA THR A 18 50.74 -5.51 -13.12
C THR A 18 50.82 -5.23 -14.64
N GLY A 19 51.53 -4.18 -15.06
CA GLY A 19 52.37 -4.22 -16.28
C GLY A 19 51.90 -3.44 -17.53
N GLY A 20 52.68 -2.42 -17.93
CA GLY A 20 52.76 -1.93 -19.31
C GLY A 20 52.98 -0.41 -19.49
N ALA A 21 54.24 0.04 -19.54
CA ALA A 21 54.67 1.42 -19.83
C ALA A 21 54.71 1.68 -21.36
N ARG A 22 54.16 2.78 -21.89
CA ARG A 22 54.76 4.11 -22.26
C ARG A 22 54.65 4.32 -23.80
N PRO A 23 54.87 5.52 -24.39
CA PRO A 23 54.58 6.90 -23.97
C PRO A 23 53.81 7.69 -25.07
N THR A 24 53.23 8.87 -24.77
CA THR A 24 53.50 10.18 -25.45
C THR A 24 52.41 11.23 -25.24
N THR A 25 52.89 12.48 -25.20
CA THR A 25 52.22 13.77 -25.43
C THR A 25 51.22 14.28 -24.38
N ALA A 26 51.78 15.15 -23.54
CA ALA A 26 51.07 16.14 -22.75
C ALA A 26 50.25 17.09 -23.64
N ALA A 27 48.96 17.17 -23.38
CA ALA A 27 48.12 18.31 -23.68
C ALA A 27 47.48 18.76 -22.36
N PRO A 28 47.39 20.07 -22.06
CA PRO A 28 46.76 20.53 -20.84
C PRO A 28 45.25 20.36 -20.96
N HIS A 29 44.71 19.25 -20.43
CA HIS A 29 43.28 19.12 -20.17
C HIS A 29 42.91 19.89 -18.89
N HIS A 30 42.92 21.22 -18.99
CA HIS A 30 42.09 22.05 -18.13
C HIS A 30 40.68 22.05 -18.74
N GLY A 31 39.71 21.38 -18.11
CA GLY A 31 38.32 21.50 -18.54
C GLY A 31 37.32 20.42 -18.10
N THR A 32 37.75 19.30 -17.51
CA THR A 32 36.80 18.23 -17.09
C THR A 32 36.65 18.08 -15.59
N ALA A 33 37.59 18.57 -14.78
CA ALA A 33 37.46 18.59 -13.32
C ALA A 33 36.48 19.66 -12.82
N ASP A 34 36.33 20.77 -13.55
CA ASP A 34 35.55 21.94 -13.13
C ASP A 34 34.03 21.72 -13.24
N ALA A 35 33.59 20.89 -14.20
CA ALA A 35 32.17 20.60 -14.41
C ALA A 35 31.60 19.60 -13.39
N ALA A 36 32.44 18.73 -12.83
CA ALA A 36 32.02 17.73 -11.85
C ALA A 36 31.74 18.34 -10.46
N ASP A 37 32.35 19.49 -10.17
CA ASP A 37 32.22 20.19 -8.88
C ASP A 37 31.15 21.30 -8.91
N GLN A 38 30.43 21.45 -10.03
CA GLN A 38 29.37 22.44 -10.18
C GLN A 38 28.02 21.90 -9.70
N VAL A 39 27.41 22.55 -8.71
CA VAL A 39 26.04 22.24 -8.26
C VAL A 39 25.02 23.04 -9.08
N LEU A 40 24.05 22.32 -9.66
CA LEU A 40 22.92 22.90 -10.39
C LEU A 40 21.70 23.03 -9.48
N VAL A 41 20.79 23.93 -9.85
CA VAL A 41 19.44 24.03 -9.27
C VAL A 41 18.46 23.68 -10.37
N GLU A 42 17.71 22.61 -10.18
CA GLU A 42 16.62 22.19 -11.05
C GLU A 42 15.28 22.53 -10.38
N ASP A 43 14.34 23.09 -11.12
CA ASP A 43 13.00 23.46 -10.64
C ASP A 43 11.94 22.55 -11.25
N TYR A 44 11.16 21.90 -10.39
CA TYR A 44 10.06 21.01 -10.73
C TYR A 44 8.78 21.47 -10.03
N ASP A 45 8.09 22.46 -10.61
CA ASP A 45 6.84 23.02 -10.08
C ASP A 45 6.96 23.49 -8.62
N GLY A 46 8.04 24.19 -8.27
CA GLY A 46 8.29 24.71 -6.91
C GLY A 46 9.00 23.74 -5.96
N LEU A 47 9.34 22.53 -6.43
CA LEU A 47 10.34 21.68 -5.82
C LEU A 47 11.71 22.00 -6.43
N LEU A 48 12.65 22.45 -5.59
CA LEU A 48 13.99 22.80 -6.06
C LEU A 48 14.99 21.70 -5.66
N LEU A 49 15.69 21.15 -6.64
CA LEU A 49 16.69 20.11 -6.46
C LEU A 49 18.08 20.71 -6.66
N LEU A 50 18.90 20.69 -5.60
CA LEU A 50 20.30 21.06 -5.63
C LEU A 50 21.14 19.81 -5.82
N ARG A 51 21.67 19.60 -7.02
CA ARG A 51 22.51 18.44 -7.31
C ARG A 51 23.63 18.69 -8.32
N SER A 52 24.68 17.88 -8.30
CA SER A 52 25.70 17.86 -9.36
C SER A 52 25.14 17.19 -10.62
N PRO A 53 25.64 17.51 -11.83
CA PRO A 53 25.20 16.90 -13.08
C PRO A 53 25.37 15.38 -13.14
N SER A 54 26.22 14.80 -12.29
CA SER A 54 26.47 13.36 -12.21
C SER A 54 25.66 12.66 -11.10
N ASP A 55 24.89 13.39 -10.30
CA ASP A 55 24.11 12.83 -9.20
C ASP A 55 22.80 12.21 -9.71
N ASP A 56 22.86 10.90 -9.94
CA ASP A 56 21.74 10.04 -10.35
C ASP A 56 21.02 9.37 -9.16
N SER A 57 21.16 9.92 -7.94
CA SER A 57 20.54 9.33 -6.74
C SER A 57 19.01 9.35 -6.75
N LEU A 58 18.40 10.26 -7.52
CA LEU A 58 16.94 10.36 -7.72
C LEU A 58 16.61 10.12 -9.20
N SER A 59 15.72 9.15 -9.44
CA SER A 59 15.20 8.89 -10.78
C SER A 59 14.14 9.93 -11.18
N PRO A 60 13.80 10.06 -12.48
CA PRO A 60 12.70 10.92 -12.91
C PRO A 60 11.35 10.59 -12.25
N ALA A 61 11.11 9.32 -11.91
CA ALA A 61 9.90 8.90 -11.21
C ALA A 61 9.90 9.40 -9.74
N ASP A 62 11.05 9.36 -9.08
CA ASP A 62 11.24 9.86 -7.73
C ASP A 62 11.00 11.38 -7.66
N ILE A 63 11.55 12.12 -8.61
CA ILE A 63 11.33 13.56 -8.75
C ILE A 63 9.84 13.85 -8.99
N GLY A 64 9.19 13.09 -9.87
CA GLY A 64 7.76 13.23 -10.13
C GLY A 64 6.87 12.87 -8.93
N ASP A 65 7.29 11.96 -8.06
CA ASP A 65 6.65 11.66 -6.78
C ASP A 65 6.82 12.83 -5.80
N LEU A 66 8.05 13.30 -5.62
CA LEU A 66 8.38 14.42 -4.75
C LEU A 66 7.63 15.70 -5.14
N ALA A 67 7.64 16.08 -6.43
CA ALA A 67 6.97 17.29 -6.90
C ALA A 67 5.46 17.26 -6.62
N ARG A 68 4.84 16.08 -6.57
CA ARG A 68 3.42 15.93 -6.21
C ARG A 68 3.16 15.85 -4.72
N GLY A 69 4.01 15.13 -3.98
CA GLY A 69 3.82 14.91 -2.54
C GLY A 69 4.31 16.07 -1.67
N GLN A 70 5.25 16.87 -2.17
CA GLN A 70 5.81 18.06 -1.49
C GLN A 70 5.20 19.36 -2.01
N ARG A 71 4.10 19.30 -2.78
CA ARG A 71 3.46 20.48 -3.37
C ARG A 71 3.24 21.52 -2.27
N SER A 72 3.88 22.67 -2.51
CA SER A 72 3.94 23.83 -1.64
C SER A 72 2.52 24.32 -1.33
N ASP A 73 2.19 24.55 -0.06
CA ASP A 73 1.29 25.67 0.26
C ASP A 73 2.04 26.95 -0.18
N ASP A 74 1.37 28.02 -0.61
CA ASP A 74 1.99 29.20 -1.27
C ASP A 74 3.18 29.84 -0.51
N THR A 75 3.42 29.46 0.75
CA THR A 75 4.45 29.99 1.65
C THR A 75 5.61 29.02 1.97
N THR A 76 5.66 27.80 1.42
CA THR A 76 6.69 26.78 1.78
C THR A 76 7.41 26.12 0.60
N VAL A 77 8.61 26.60 0.27
CA VAL A 77 9.43 25.99 -0.79
C VAL A 77 10.20 24.77 -0.27
N THR A 78 10.17 23.67 -1.01
CA THR A 78 10.93 22.45 -0.68
C THR A 78 12.24 22.40 -1.47
N LEU A 79 13.36 22.31 -0.74
CA LEU A 79 14.72 22.17 -1.26
C LEU A 79 15.24 20.76 -0.98
N ILE A 80 15.71 20.05 -2.00
CA ILE A 80 16.36 18.75 -1.84
C ILE A 80 17.84 18.89 -2.17
N ALA A 81 18.70 18.47 -1.24
CA ALA A 81 20.15 18.47 -1.47
C ALA A 81 20.63 17.05 -1.74
N GLY A 82 21.17 16.81 -2.94
CA GLY A 82 21.77 15.53 -3.33
C GLY A 82 22.96 15.17 -2.43
N THR A 83 23.09 13.90 -2.04
CA THR A 83 24.09 13.50 -1.03
C THR A 83 25.54 13.70 -1.49
N GLU A 84 25.81 13.53 -2.79
CA GLU A 84 27.14 13.77 -3.35
C GLU A 84 27.41 15.27 -3.51
N SER A 85 26.33 16.04 -3.70
CA SER A 85 26.37 17.46 -3.97
C SER A 85 26.70 18.29 -2.74
N VAL A 86 26.32 17.84 -1.54
CA VAL A 86 26.69 18.50 -0.26
C VAL A 86 28.21 18.50 -0.02
N ALA A 87 28.94 17.58 -0.65
CA ALA A 87 30.41 17.51 -0.53
C ALA A 87 31.14 18.42 -1.54
N ALA A 88 30.45 18.98 -2.53
CA ALA A 88 31.03 19.86 -3.54
C ALA A 88 31.33 21.25 -2.96
N ASP A 89 32.44 21.86 -3.38
CA ASP A 89 32.85 23.17 -2.86
C ASP A 89 31.86 24.28 -3.28
N SER A 90 31.18 24.10 -4.41
CA SER A 90 30.18 25.04 -4.93
C SER A 90 28.81 24.97 -4.24
N PHE A 91 28.57 23.98 -3.38
CA PHE A 91 27.26 23.75 -2.75
C PHE A 91 26.79 24.93 -1.90
N TRP A 92 27.62 25.37 -0.94
CA TRP A 92 27.24 26.44 -0.01
C TRP A 92 27.03 27.79 -0.70
N PRO A 93 27.92 28.26 -1.59
CA PRO A 93 27.65 29.46 -2.38
C PRO A 93 26.33 29.38 -3.15
N ARG A 94 26.03 28.22 -3.74
CA ARG A 94 24.80 28.03 -4.53
C ARG A 94 23.55 28.02 -3.65
N LEU A 95 23.60 27.35 -2.51
CA LEU A 95 22.50 27.35 -1.53
C LEU A 95 22.23 28.76 -0.99
N SER A 96 23.27 29.52 -0.64
CA SER A 96 23.12 30.91 -0.17
C SER A 96 22.42 31.79 -1.21
N GLN A 97 22.87 31.75 -2.47
CA GLN A 97 22.25 32.50 -3.56
C GLN A 97 20.77 32.13 -3.75
N LEU A 98 20.44 30.85 -3.59
CA LEU A 98 19.07 30.38 -3.68
C LEU A 98 18.21 30.92 -2.53
N LEU A 99 18.73 30.87 -1.29
CA LEU A 99 18.05 31.40 -0.12
C LEU A 99 17.83 32.92 -0.21
N ASP A 100 18.78 33.68 -0.75
CA ASP A 100 18.61 35.11 -1.04
C ASP A 100 17.44 35.34 -2.00
N THR A 101 17.40 34.57 -3.09
CA THR A 101 16.32 34.64 -4.10
C THR A 101 14.95 34.31 -3.51
N LEU A 102 14.89 33.31 -2.61
CA LEU A 102 13.66 32.91 -1.91
C LEU A 102 13.21 33.96 -0.89
N GLY A 103 14.15 34.61 -0.20
CA GLY A 103 13.86 35.72 0.70
C GLY A 103 13.26 36.91 -0.07
N ASP A 104 13.85 37.28 -1.20
CA ASP A 104 13.38 38.36 -2.07
C ASP A 104 11.99 38.07 -2.68
N SER A 105 11.63 36.80 -2.87
CA SER A 105 10.31 36.39 -3.36
C SER A 105 9.23 36.33 -2.27
N GLY A 106 9.59 36.60 -1.01
CA GLY A 106 8.67 36.56 0.14
C GLY A 106 8.42 35.17 0.70
N THR A 107 9.34 34.22 0.52
CA THR A 107 9.22 32.87 1.08
C THR A 107 9.49 32.89 2.59
N ASP A 108 8.48 32.56 3.39
CA ASP A 108 8.61 32.53 4.85
C ASP A 108 9.19 31.22 5.40
N THR A 109 8.98 30.11 4.68
CA THR A 109 9.39 28.77 5.13
C THR A 109 10.10 28.00 4.04
N VAL A 110 11.23 27.38 4.40
CA VAL A 110 12.02 26.50 3.54
C VAL A 110 12.08 25.12 4.17
N ARG A 111 11.66 24.10 3.43
CA ARG A 111 11.87 22.70 3.81
C ARG A 111 13.14 22.18 3.18
N LEU A 112 14.21 22.07 3.98
CA LEU A 112 15.51 21.59 3.54
C LEU A 112 15.65 20.09 3.80
N ALA A 113 15.38 19.29 2.77
CA ALA A 113 15.63 17.85 2.76
C ALA A 113 17.13 17.58 2.55
N MET A 114 17.90 17.74 3.62
CA MET A 114 19.33 17.44 3.67
C MET A 114 19.65 16.62 4.92
N ALA A 115 20.29 15.46 4.74
CA ALA A 115 20.54 14.52 5.83
C ALA A 115 21.29 15.18 7.00
N GLY A 116 20.71 15.11 8.20
CA GLY A 116 21.30 15.64 9.43
C GLY A 116 21.28 17.17 9.56
N ALA A 117 20.66 17.91 8.63
CA ALA A 117 20.60 19.36 8.68
C ALA A 117 19.83 19.91 9.90
N GLY A 118 18.92 19.11 10.46
CA GLY A 118 18.16 19.41 11.68
C GLY A 118 18.77 18.87 12.98
N ARG A 119 19.99 18.30 12.95
CA ARG A 119 20.63 17.78 14.16
C ARG A 119 21.21 18.93 14.99
N ASP A 120 20.45 19.42 15.98
CA ASP A 120 20.85 20.50 16.89
C ASP A 120 21.56 19.94 18.14
N SER A 121 22.65 20.58 18.57
CA SER A 121 23.28 20.31 19.86
C SER A 121 23.88 21.58 20.45
N ALA A 122 24.12 21.59 21.78
CA ALA A 122 24.69 22.74 22.47
C ALA A 122 26.06 23.16 21.92
N ASP A 123 26.89 22.19 21.52
CA ASP A 123 28.24 22.43 21.00
C ASP A 123 28.26 22.72 19.50
N ARG A 124 27.20 22.38 18.77
CA ARG A 124 27.10 22.55 17.32
C ARG A 124 25.64 22.82 16.92
N PRO A 125 25.28 24.10 16.73
CA PRO A 125 23.97 24.44 16.19
C PRO A 125 23.70 23.74 14.85
N ALA A 126 22.47 23.27 14.69
CA ALA A 126 21.99 22.66 13.46
C ALA A 126 22.26 23.58 12.26
N THR A 127 22.53 23.00 11.10
CA THR A 127 22.62 23.78 9.85
C THR A 127 21.34 24.56 9.61
N ALA A 128 20.18 23.93 9.79
CA ALA A 128 18.89 24.57 9.62
C ALA A 128 18.71 25.78 10.55
N ARG A 129 19.18 25.70 11.80
CA ARG A 129 19.18 26.83 12.73
C ARG A 129 20.03 27.99 12.24
N ARG A 130 21.24 27.70 11.78
CA ARG A 130 22.16 28.71 11.23
C ARG A 130 21.56 29.41 10.01
N ILE A 131 20.89 28.66 9.14
CA ILE A 131 20.18 29.22 7.98
C ILE A 131 19.00 30.08 8.45
N ALA A 132 18.16 29.57 9.37
CA ALA A 132 17.01 30.31 9.87
C ALA A 132 17.41 31.65 10.50
N ASP A 133 18.46 31.65 11.32
CA ASP A 133 18.95 32.85 12.00
C ASP A 133 19.59 33.86 11.03
N ALA A 134 20.30 33.38 9.98
CA ALA A 134 21.00 34.26 9.05
C ALA A 134 20.08 34.87 7.98
N TRP A 135 19.10 34.12 7.47
CA TRP A 135 18.16 34.59 6.44
C TRP A 135 16.81 35.08 7.00
N GLY A 136 16.57 34.95 8.30
CA GLY A 136 15.31 35.40 8.91
C GLY A 136 14.08 34.61 8.48
N LEU A 137 14.26 33.40 7.95
CA LEU A 137 13.19 32.51 7.47
C LEU A 137 13.07 31.25 8.36
N THR A 138 11.92 30.59 8.31
CA THR A 138 11.73 29.31 9.02
C THR A 138 12.32 28.17 8.20
N VAL A 139 13.12 27.29 8.83
CA VAL A 139 13.67 26.09 8.16
C VAL A 139 13.12 24.82 8.78
N GLU A 140 12.56 23.93 7.95
CA GLU A 140 12.21 22.56 8.34
C GLU A 140 13.27 21.59 7.81
N ALA A 141 13.91 20.79 8.67
CA ALA A 141 15.01 19.93 8.28
C ALA A 141 15.07 18.62 9.08
N PRO A 142 15.59 17.52 8.48
CA PRO A 142 15.69 16.23 9.15
C PRO A 142 16.98 16.11 9.97
N ASP A 143 16.91 15.44 11.12
CA ASP A 143 18.08 15.11 11.98
C ASP A 143 18.86 13.85 11.55
N GLY A 144 18.32 13.13 10.58
CA GLY A 144 18.86 11.93 9.96
C GLY A 144 18.64 11.91 8.45
N PRO A 145 19.01 10.82 7.76
CA PRO A 145 18.79 10.67 6.32
C PRO A 145 17.31 10.44 6.01
N PRO A 146 16.63 11.34 5.26
CA PRO A 146 15.26 11.11 4.84
C PRO A 146 15.19 10.00 3.78
N LEU A 147 14.22 9.12 3.90
CA LEU A 147 13.82 8.15 2.90
C LEU A 147 12.72 8.74 2.03
N LEU A 148 12.89 8.66 0.71
CA LEU A 148 11.80 8.93 -0.22
C LEU A 148 10.84 7.73 -0.23
N VAL A 149 9.57 8.03 0.00
CA VAL A 149 8.48 7.07 -0.01
C VAL A 149 7.65 7.27 -1.28
N PRO A 150 7.22 6.20 -1.96
CA PRO A 150 6.30 6.32 -3.09
C PRO A 150 5.10 7.21 -2.75
N GLY A 151 4.79 8.15 -3.65
CA GLY A 151 3.80 9.20 -3.41
C GLY A 151 4.37 10.52 -2.85
N GLY A 152 5.69 10.59 -2.67
CA GLY A 152 6.42 11.85 -2.48
C GLY A 152 6.57 12.31 -1.03
N THR A 153 6.14 11.52 -0.04
CA THR A 153 6.43 11.81 1.37
C THR A 153 7.88 11.48 1.69
N LEU A 154 8.52 12.31 2.52
CA LEU A 154 9.83 12.03 3.09
C LEU A 154 9.68 11.49 4.51
N PHE A 155 10.35 10.38 4.81
CA PHE A 155 10.31 9.72 6.11
C PHE A 155 11.70 9.58 6.71
N VAL A 156 11.91 10.08 7.91
CA VAL A 156 13.15 9.86 8.67
C VAL A 156 12.90 8.75 9.67
N PRO A 157 13.55 7.58 9.55
CA PRO A 157 13.46 6.53 10.55
C PRO A 157 13.89 7.08 11.92
N GLY A 158 12.94 7.12 12.85
CA GLY A 158 13.15 7.65 14.19
C GLY A 158 13.62 6.59 15.19
N PRO A 159 13.90 7.00 16.43
CA PRO A 159 14.07 6.06 17.52
C PRO A 159 12.79 5.21 17.73
N PRO A 160 12.89 4.07 18.44
CA PRO A 160 11.73 3.28 18.79
C PRO A 160 10.61 4.11 19.43
N LEU A 161 9.37 3.67 19.27
CA LEU A 161 8.23 4.26 19.99
C LEU A 161 8.50 4.28 21.50
N GLY A 162 7.98 5.30 22.19
CA GLY A 162 8.22 5.50 23.62
C GLY A 162 9.63 5.97 24.00
N SER A 163 10.53 6.21 23.03
CA SER A 163 11.82 6.84 23.32
C SER A 163 11.62 8.27 23.86
N PRO A 164 12.37 8.70 24.89
CA PRO A 164 12.29 10.07 25.43
C PRO A 164 12.84 11.14 24.47
N THR A 165 13.54 10.72 23.41
CA THR A 165 14.11 11.62 22.40
C THR A 165 13.17 11.71 21.20
N ASP A 166 12.75 12.93 20.86
CA ASP A 166 12.14 13.18 19.56
C ASP A 166 13.17 12.93 18.45
N GLY A 167 12.69 12.42 17.32
CA GLY A 167 13.51 12.18 16.13
C GLY A 167 12.74 12.50 14.85
N GLY A 168 13.48 12.81 13.79
CA GLY A 168 12.95 13.05 12.46
C GLY A 168 13.10 14.49 12.00
N TRP A 169 11.98 15.12 11.63
CA TRP A 169 11.93 16.49 11.16
C TRP A 169 11.80 17.47 12.30
N TRP A 170 12.49 18.60 12.15
CA TRP A 170 12.53 19.69 13.11
C TRP A 170 12.28 21.02 12.41
N ARG A 171 11.59 21.93 13.08
CA ARG A 171 11.37 23.30 12.64
C ARG A 171 12.22 24.26 13.44
N PHE A 172 12.92 25.13 12.72
CA PHE A 172 13.79 26.17 13.23
C PHE A 172 13.24 27.51 12.76
N ALA A 173 12.55 28.24 13.64
CA ALA A 173 12.19 29.63 13.39
C ALA A 173 13.30 30.56 13.93
N PRO A 174 13.53 31.74 13.31
CA PRO A 174 14.65 32.61 13.65
C PRO A 174 14.67 32.97 15.14
N ARG A 175 15.82 32.76 15.79
CA ARG A 175 16.07 33.08 17.21
C ARG A 175 15.13 32.39 18.21
N THR A 176 14.50 31.28 17.82
CA THR A 176 13.62 30.48 18.69
C THR A 176 14.19 29.10 18.95
N GLN A 177 13.64 28.39 19.95
CA GLN A 177 14.02 27.00 20.18
C GLN A 177 13.43 26.09 19.07
N PRO A 178 14.20 25.08 18.61
CA PRO A 178 13.70 24.12 17.62
C PRO A 178 12.47 23.37 18.12
N THR A 179 11.53 23.08 17.23
CA THR A 179 10.33 22.31 17.55
C THR A 179 10.26 21.01 16.73
N PRO A 180 9.98 19.86 17.36
CA PRO A 180 9.94 18.57 16.67
C PRO A 180 8.65 18.40 15.86
N LEU A 181 8.78 18.15 14.55
CA LEU A 181 7.66 17.90 13.65
C LEU A 181 7.28 16.42 13.55
N GLY A 182 8.22 15.53 13.88
CA GLY A 182 8.06 14.07 13.79
C GLY A 182 8.66 13.48 12.52
N PRO A 183 8.47 12.18 12.26
CA PRO A 183 9.27 11.47 11.26
C PRO A 183 8.86 11.69 9.80
N ARG A 184 7.65 12.20 9.50
CA ARG A 184 7.16 12.39 8.12
C ARG A 184 7.07 13.85 7.74
N SER A 185 7.37 14.12 6.48
CA SER A 185 7.17 15.43 5.84
C SER A 185 6.61 15.29 4.41
N PRO A 186 5.44 15.90 4.11
CA PRO A 186 4.54 16.57 5.05
C PRO A 186 4.01 15.62 6.13
N ALA A 187 3.66 16.18 7.30
CA ALA A 187 3.11 15.40 8.39
C ALA A 187 1.64 15.04 8.11
N PRO A 188 1.26 13.74 8.08
CA PRO A 188 -0.15 13.36 7.98
C PRO A 188 -0.90 13.69 9.28
N SER A 189 -2.22 13.85 9.22
CA SER A 189 -3.04 14.31 10.35
C SER A 189 -2.98 13.38 11.57
N TRP A 190 -2.63 12.10 11.36
CA TRP A 190 -2.51 11.09 12.40
C TRP A 190 -1.11 10.99 13.04
N GLN A 191 -0.09 11.71 12.53
CA GLN A 191 1.30 11.54 12.99
C GLN A 191 1.48 11.79 14.49
N SER A 192 0.85 12.84 15.02
CA SER A 192 0.99 13.22 16.43
C SER A 192 0.44 12.16 17.38
N ALA A 193 -0.64 11.49 16.99
CA ALA A 193 -1.27 10.46 17.81
C ALA A 193 -0.38 9.24 18.05
N LEU A 194 0.56 8.95 17.14
CA LEU A 194 1.46 7.81 17.29
C LEU A 194 2.46 7.98 18.43
N ARG A 195 2.70 9.21 18.92
CA ARG A 195 3.67 9.47 20.01
C ARG A 195 3.25 8.83 21.33
N ALA A 196 1.95 8.66 21.55
CA ALA A 196 1.40 8.10 22.78
C ALA A 196 1.32 6.56 22.78
N LEU A 197 1.63 5.91 21.65
CA LEU A 197 1.50 4.46 21.53
C LEU A 197 2.64 3.72 22.23
N PRO A 198 2.37 2.54 22.82
CA PRO A 198 3.40 1.70 23.40
C PRO A 198 4.29 1.10 22.30
N ALA A 199 5.56 0.87 22.64
CA ALA A 199 6.53 0.24 21.75
C ALA A 199 6.30 -1.27 21.56
N SER A 200 5.56 -1.88 22.49
CA SER A 200 5.27 -3.30 22.50
C SER A 200 3.88 -3.58 23.07
N THR A 201 3.29 -4.69 22.68
CA THR A 201 2.03 -5.20 23.24
C THR A 201 2.30 -6.21 24.37
N ASP A 202 1.27 -6.53 25.15
CA ASP A 202 1.38 -7.45 26.29
C ASP A 202 1.79 -8.88 25.87
N SER A 203 1.46 -9.30 24.65
CA SER A 203 1.88 -10.60 24.10
C SER A 203 3.33 -10.66 23.63
N GLY A 204 4.04 -9.52 23.65
CA GLY A 204 5.42 -9.41 23.15
C GLY A 204 5.53 -9.10 21.65
N CYS A 205 4.49 -8.56 21.03
CA CYS A 205 4.65 -7.94 19.71
C CYS A 205 5.34 -6.58 19.83
N VAL A 206 6.14 -6.21 18.83
CA VAL A 206 6.76 -4.90 18.69
C VAL A 206 5.91 -4.06 17.75
N VAL A 207 5.69 -2.80 18.14
CA VAL A 207 5.01 -1.79 17.34
C VAL A 207 6.07 -0.81 16.81
N GLU A 208 6.25 -0.77 15.49
CA GLU A 208 7.26 0.06 14.83
C GLU A 208 6.57 1.11 13.94
N GLN A 209 7.12 2.32 13.87
CA GLN A 209 6.67 3.28 12.88
C GLN A 209 7.27 2.97 11.51
N ILE A 210 6.40 2.91 10.50
CA ILE A 210 6.76 2.85 9.07
C ILE A 210 6.21 4.10 8.37
N PRO A 211 6.65 4.44 7.15
CA PRO A 211 6.14 5.60 6.43
C PRO A 211 4.62 5.79 6.44
N ALA A 212 3.84 4.76 6.11
CA ALA A 212 2.38 4.88 6.05
C ALA A 212 1.64 4.73 7.39
N GLY A 213 2.36 4.45 8.48
CA GLY A 213 1.76 4.26 9.80
C GLY A 213 2.56 3.34 10.70
N LEU A 214 1.99 2.17 11.01
CA LEU A 214 2.52 1.22 11.98
C LEU A 214 2.78 -0.15 11.36
N LEU A 215 3.80 -0.84 11.86
CA LEU A 215 4.03 -2.27 11.67
C LEU A 215 3.94 -2.96 13.03
N ILE A 216 3.10 -3.98 13.13
CA ILE A 216 3.00 -4.84 14.31
C ILE A 216 3.57 -6.20 13.93
N ARG A 217 4.62 -6.63 14.64
CA ARG A 217 5.32 -7.89 14.36
C ARG A 217 5.72 -8.59 15.66
N PRO A 218 5.87 -9.92 15.69
CA PRO A 218 6.44 -10.60 16.86
C PRO A 218 7.86 -10.09 17.17
N ALA A 219 8.23 -9.98 18.45
CA ALA A 219 9.57 -9.51 18.84
C ALA A 219 10.71 -10.38 18.29
N GLY A 220 10.48 -11.69 18.15
CA GLY A 220 11.45 -12.63 17.59
C GLY A 220 11.67 -12.50 16.08
N ALA A 221 10.83 -11.73 15.38
CA ALA A 221 11.01 -11.47 13.95
C ALA A 221 12.09 -10.40 13.71
N ALA A 222 12.67 -10.40 12.50
CA ALA A 222 13.64 -9.38 12.12
C ALA A 222 12.99 -7.97 12.11
N PRO A 223 13.70 -6.93 12.57
CA PRO A 223 13.22 -5.56 12.51
C PRO A 223 13.10 -5.10 11.05
N ALA A 224 12.11 -4.25 10.79
CA ALA A 224 11.97 -3.63 9.47
C ALA A 224 13.16 -2.72 9.18
N LYS A 225 13.64 -2.75 7.94
CA LYS A 225 14.79 -1.97 7.47
C LYS A 225 14.39 -1.07 6.31
N PRO A 226 15.07 0.08 6.13
CA PRO A 226 14.99 0.84 4.90
C PRO A 226 15.22 -0.07 3.68
N GLY A 227 14.29 -0.06 2.73
CA GLY A 227 14.28 -0.94 1.56
C GLY A 227 13.33 -2.14 1.65
N ASP A 228 12.83 -2.49 2.84
CA ASP A 228 11.73 -3.45 2.96
C ASP A 228 10.44 -2.87 2.38
N LEU A 229 9.57 -3.71 1.79
CA LEU A 229 8.36 -3.25 1.10
C LEU A 229 7.40 -2.45 1.99
N TYR A 230 7.43 -2.62 3.31
CA TYR A 230 6.61 -1.82 4.23
C TYR A 230 6.97 -0.33 4.18
N HIS A 231 8.20 0.00 3.81
CA HIS A 231 8.65 1.38 3.57
C HIS A 231 8.21 1.93 2.21
N SER A 232 7.71 1.08 1.32
CA SER A 232 7.16 1.45 0.01
C SER A 232 5.64 1.66 0.04
N VAL A 233 5.01 1.44 1.20
CA VAL A 233 3.58 1.73 1.36
C VAL A 233 3.38 3.25 1.33
N PRO A 234 2.56 3.79 0.40
CA PRO A 234 2.38 5.23 0.29
C PRO A 234 1.61 5.78 1.48
N VAL A 235 2.01 6.96 1.93
CA VAL A 235 1.37 7.66 3.05
C VAL A 235 0.03 8.22 2.60
N SER A 236 -1.04 7.96 3.36
CA SER A 236 -2.33 8.61 3.17
C SER A 236 -2.50 9.72 4.21
N PRO A 237 -2.72 10.99 3.81
CA PRO A 237 -2.77 12.11 4.75
C PRO A 237 -3.80 11.95 5.87
N GLY A 238 -4.94 11.31 5.58
CA GLY A 238 -6.06 11.15 6.52
C GLY A 238 -6.34 9.71 6.95
N ARG A 239 -5.50 8.74 6.59
CA ARG A 239 -5.76 7.32 6.90
C ARG A 239 -4.48 6.61 7.32
N LEU A 240 -4.50 6.02 8.51
CA LEU A 240 -3.38 5.30 9.09
C LEU A 240 -3.36 3.86 8.58
N ALA A 241 -2.24 3.41 8.01
CA ALA A 241 -2.04 2.00 7.69
C ALA A 241 -1.42 1.26 8.88
N VAL A 242 -2.01 0.12 9.26
CA VAL A 242 -1.46 -0.81 10.25
C VAL A 242 -1.13 -2.11 9.52
N VAL A 243 0.16 -2.33 9.29
CA VAL A 243 0.68 -3.56 8.67
C VAL A 243 0.85 -4.60 9.76
N VAL A 244 0.25 -5.78 9.57
CA VAL A 244 0.22 -6.84 10.59
C VAL A 244 1.03 -8.04 10.13
N GLY A 245 1.99 -8.42 10.97
CA GLY A 245 2.94 -9.51 10.74
C GLY A 245 4.02 -9.17 9.71
N VAL A 246 4.95 -10.09 9.55
CA VAL A 246 6.01 -10.11 8.53
C VAL A 246 6.16 -11.54 7.99
N PRO A 247 6.83 -11.81 6.85
CA PRO A 247 7.07 -13.17 6.41
C PRO A 247 7.74 -14.00 7.50
N TYR A 248 7.15 -15.16 7.79
CA TYR A 248 7.61 -16.09 8.84
C TYR A 248 7.47 -15.55 10.29
N GLY A 249 6.88 -14.36 10.46
CA GLY A 249 6.54 -13.74 11.74
C GLY A 249 5.08 -13.29 11.73
N GLU A 250 4.16 -14.22 11.46
CA GLU A 250 2.73 -13.95 11.30
C GLU A 250 1.88 -14.25 12.56
N ASP A 251 2.52 -14.57 13.68
CA ASP A 251 1.86 -14.88 14.96
C ASP A 251 1.56 -13.59 15.74
N VAL A 252 0.64 -12.80 15.21
CA VAL A 252 0.11 -11.59 15.87
C VAL A 252 -1.35 -11.85 16.25
N LEU A 253 -1.73 -11.56 17.50
CA LEU A 253 -3.09 -11.80 17.98
C LEU A 253 -4.01 -10.62 17.63
N ALA A 254 -5.31 -10.91 17.52
CA ALA A 254 -6.31 -9.85 17.33
C ALA A 254 -6.36 -8.87 18.52
N ASP A 255 -6.08 -9.36 19.73
CA ASP A 255 -6.03 -8.53 20.95
C ASP A 255 -4.92 -7.48 20.86
N ASP A 256 -3.72 -7.87 20.41
CA ASP A 256 -2.58 -6.96 20.24
C ASP A 256 -2.90 -5.83 19.24
N VAL A 257 -3.49 -6.18 18.10
CA VAL A 257 -3.87 -5.21 17.08
C VAL A 257 -5.00 -4.32 17.60
N GLY A 258 -5.98 -4.91 18.29
CA GLY A 258 -7.09 -4.19 18.91
C GLY A 258 -6.62 -3.18 19.94
N ASP A 259 -5.67 -3.54 20.82
CA ASP A 259 -5.16 -2.66 21.87
C ASP A 259 -4.39 -1.46 21.31
N VAL A 260 -3.57 -1.69 20.29
CA VAL A 260 -2.88 -0.60 19.57
C VAL A 260 -3.88 0.35 18.93
N ILE A 261 -4.95 -0.18 18.32
CA ILE A 261 -5.98 0.64 17.68
C ILE A 261 -6.87 1.36 18.70
N ALA A 262 -7.18 0.72 19.84
CA ALA A 262 -7.98 1.30 20.90
C ALA A 262 -7.25 2.44 21.62
N ALA A 263 -5.92 2.45 21.63
CA ALA A 263 -5.10 3.52 22.16
C ALA A 263 -5.06 4.78 21.26
N LEU A 264 -5.57 4.70 20.03
CA LEU A 264 -5.66 5.85 19.12
C LEU A 264 -6.89 6.73 19.44
N PRO A 265 -6.82 8.04 19.17
CA PRO A 265 -8.00 8.91 19.14
C PRO A 265 -9.09 8.37 18.21
N GLU A 266 -10.36 8.59 18.56
CA GLU A 266 -11.52 8.02 17.87
C GLU A 266 -11.54 8.34 16.37
N GLU A 267 -11.20 9.57 16.01
CA GLU A 267 -11.19 10.05 14.62
C GLU A 267 -10.15 9.29 13.78
N ILE A 268 -9.01 8.96 14.37
CA ILE A 268 -7.94 8.22 13.71
C ILE A 268 -8.29 6.74 13.67
N ARG A 269 -8.82 6.20 14.77
CA ARG A 269 -9.28 4.80 14.87
C ARG A 269 -10.29 4.46 13.77
N ALA A 270 -11.26 5.33 13.52
CA ALA A 270 -12.26 5.15 12.45
C ALA A 270 -11.66 5.17 11.03
N ALA A 271 -10.45 5.70 10.87
CA ALA A 271 -9.75 5.82 9.60
C ALA A 271 -8.60 4.81 9.41
N VAL A 272 -8.43 3.86 10.36
CA VAL A 272 -7.41 2.82 10.28
C VAL A 272 -7.71 1.83 9.17
N ARG A 273 -6.66 1.41 8.46
CA ARG A 273 -6.69 0.32 7.48
C ARG A 273 -5.71 -0.77 7.88
N LEU A 274 -6.19 -2.00 8.00
CA LEU A 274 -5.35 -3.16 8.23
C LEU A 274 -4.79 -3.69 6.91
N ALA A 275 -3.49 -3.97 6.85
CA ALA A 275 -2.83 -4.55 5.69
C ALA A 275 -1.97 -5.77 6.08
N PRO A 276 -1.94 -6.84 5.28
CA PRO A 276 -1.08 -7.99 5.56
C PRO A 276 0.39 -7.62 5.31
N GLY A 277 1.24 -7.86 6.30
CA GLY A 277 2.70 -7.80 6.12
C GLY A 277 3.33 -9.18 5.85
N GLY A 278 2.65 -10.26 6.21
CA GLY A 278 3.11 -11.64 6.02
C GLY A 278 2.31 -12.45 4.99
N ARG A 279 2.43 -13.78 5.07
CA ARG A 279 1.80 -14.71 4.11
C ARG A 279 0.36 -15.09 4.46
N ARG A 280 -0.07 -14.86 5.70
CA ARG A 280 -1.40 -15.23 6.18
C ARG A 280 -2.44 -14.24 5.64
N ASP A 281 -3.61 -14.75 5.27
CA ASP A 281 -4.77 -13.88 4.98
C ASP A 281 -5.20 -13.19 6.27
N LEU A 282 -5.19 -11.86 6.25
CA LEU A 282 -5.51 -11.03 7.41
C LEU A 282 -7.01 -10.98 7.73
N LEU A 283 -7.88 -11.47 6.85
CA LEU A 283 -9.34 -11.35 7.02
C LEU A 283 -9.87 -11.88 8.36
N PRO A 284 -9.51 -13.11 8.80
CA PRO A 284 -10.06 -13.64 10.04
C PRO A 284 -9.62 -12.83 11.26
N LEU A 285 -8.36 -12.34 11.26
CA LEU A 285 -7.84 -11.46 12.30
C LEU A 285 -8.59 -10.12 12.29
N ALA A 286 -8.78 -9.52 11.11
CA ALA A 286 -9.50 -8.25 10.98
C ALA A 286 -10.96 -8.35 11.46
N GLN A 287 -11.63 -9.48 11.21
CA GLN A 287 -12.96 -9.72 11.76
C GLN A 287 -12.93 -9.82 13.30
N ALA A 288 -11.98 -10.55 13.87
CA ALA A 288 -11.82 -10.63 15.33
C ALA A 288 -11.50 -9.26 15.96
N VAL A 289 -10.71 -8.41 15.29
CA VAL A 289 -10.47 -7.02 15.71
C VAL A 289 -11.75 -6.19 15.64
N ALA A 290 -12.56 -6.33 14.57
CA ALA A 290 -13.85 -5.65 14.46
C ALA A 290 -14.80 -6.04 15.60
N ASP A 291 -14.89 -7.34 15.89
CA ASP A 291 -15.71 -7.87 16.99
C ASP A 291 -15.22 -7.36 18.35
N ARG A 292 -13.90 -7.31 18.59
CA ARG A 292 -13.31 -6.80 19.84
C ARG A 292 -13.55 -5.31 20.03
N LEU A 293 -13.40 -4.52 18.98
CA LEU A 293 -13.54 -3.06 19.04
C LEU A 293 -14.99 -2.59 18.95
N ASP A 294 -15.93 -3.50 18.68
CA ASP A 294 -17.33 -3.20 18.31
C ASP A 294 -17.41 -2.09 17.23
N ALA A 295 -16.53 -2.17 16.23
CA ALA A 295 -16.36 -1.14 15.22
C ALA A 295 -16.11 -1.74 13.83
N GLU A 296 -16.48 -1.00 12.78
CA GLU A 296 -16.15 -1.41 11.41
C GLU A 296 -14.63 -1.31 11.19
N VAL A 297 -14.04 -2.35 10.58
CA VAL A 297 -12.60 -2.42 10.31
C VAL A 297 -12.37 -2.62 8.81
N GLU A 298 -11.66 -1.68 8.18
CA GLU A 298 -11.23 -1.81 6.80
C GLU A 298 -9.99 -2.72 6.73
N VAL A 299 -10.05 -3.75 5.89
CA VAL A 299 -8.92 -4.65 5.62
C VAL A 299 -8.59 -4.70 4.14
N MET A 300 -7.31 -4.45 3.84
CA MET A 300 -6.73 -4.55 2.52
C MET A 300 -6.51 -6.02 2.15
N THR A 301 -6.75 -6.38 0.89
CA THR A 301 -6.51 -7.74 0.40
C THR A 301 -5.02 -8.08 0.32
N GLY A 302 -4.18 -7.08 0.08
CA GLY A 302 -2.73 -7.20 -0.01
C GLY A 302 -2.03 -5.96 0.55
N LEU A 303 -0.71 -5.90 0.42
CA LEU A 303 0.06 -4.73 0.84
C LEU A 303 -0.23 -3.56 -0.12
N PRO A 304 -0.64 -2.38 0.35
CA PRO A 304 -0.93 -1.26 -0.54
C PRO A 304 0.37 -0.68 -1.10
N LEU A 305 0.57 -0.78 -2.40
CA LEU A 305 1.75 -0.28 -3.11
C LEU A 305 1.33 0.54 -4.33
N ILE A 306 2.20 1.43 -4.79
CA ILE A 306 2.00 2.12 -6.07
C ILE A 306 2.40 1.16 -7.19
N ALA A 307 1.41 0.68 -7.95
CA ALA A 307 1.65 -0.25 -9.05
C ALA A 307 2.04 0.51 -10.33
N ALA A 308 3.31 0.42 -10.73
CA ALA A 308 3.77 0.92 -12.03
C ALA A 308 3.19 0.04 -13.15
N GLY A 309 2.43 0.62 -14.08
CA GLY A 309 1.95 -0.09 -15.27
C GLY A 309 0.51 0.19 -15.73
N ARG A 310 -0.20 1.14 -15.10
CA ARG A 310 -1.46 1.66 -15.65
C ARG A 310 -1.16 2.89 -16.52
N PRO A 311 -1.84 3.07 -17.67
CA PRO A 311 -1.75 4.30 -18.46
C PRO A 311 -2.01 5.53 -17.57
N LEU A 312 -1.21 6.56 -17.78
CA LEU A 312 -1.17 7.85 -17.09
C LEU A 312 -2.57 8.35 -16.65
N GLY A 313 -2.74 8.62 -15.35
CA GLY A 313 -3.93 9.33 -14.85
C GLY A 313 -4.23 9.17 -13.36
N THR A 314 -3.91 8.02 -12.76
CA THR A 314 -4.19 7.78 -11.33
C THR A 314 -3.02 7.14 -10.61
N TYR A 315 -2.28 7.96 -9.87
CA TYR A 315 -1.32 7.54 -8.86
C TYR A 315 -2.05 7.02 -7.63
N ALA A 316 -2.72 5.88 -7.78
CA ALA A 316 -3.50 5.25 -6.72
C ALA A 316 -2.74 4.06 -6.15
N ALA A 317 -2.65 4.00 -4.82
CA ALA A 317 -2.20 2.80 -4.12
C ALA A 317 -3.18 1.67 -4.41
N GLN A 318 -2.65 0.49 -4.75
CA GLN A 318 -3.45 -0.73 -4.95
C GLN A 318 -2.87 -1.83 -4.07
N SER A 319 -3.74 -2.69 -3.56
CA SER A 319 -3.32 -3.93 -2.92
C SER A 319 -2.47 -4.74 -3.88
N VAL A 320 -1.34 -5.24 -3.40
CA VAL A 320 -0.47 -6.16 -4.10
C VAL A 320 -0.32 -7.40 -3.23
N LEU A 321 -0.57 -8.58 -3.79
CA LEU A 321 -0.21 -9.82 -3.11
C LEU A 321 1.30 -10.02 -3.26
N VAL A 322 1.97 -10.16 -2.12
CA VAL A 322 3.43 -10.27 -2.03
C VAL A 322 3.80 -11.70 -1.66
N GLY A 323 4.83 -12.25 -2.31
CA GLY A 323 5.38 -13.56 -1.96
C GLY A 323 6.16 -13.55 -0.64
N ALA A 324 6.50 -14.73 -0.14
CA ALA A 324 7.34 -14.87 1.06
C ALA A 324 8.74 -14.23 0.90
N ASP A 325 9.19 -14.09 -0.34
CA ASP A 325 10.43 -13.45 -0.77
C ASP A 325 10.30 -11.93 -0.94
N GLN A 326 9.21 -11.33 -0.45
CA GLN A 326 8.93 -9.90 -0.60
C GLN A 326 8.86 -9.44 -2.08
N THR A 327 8.52 -10.34 -3.01
CA THR A 327 8.31 -9.96 -4.40
C THR A 327 6.82 -9.76 -4.69
N PRO A 328 6.42 -8.64 -5.31
CA PRO A 328 5.08 -8.45 -5.86
C PRO A 328 4.70 -9.59 -6.80
N ARG A 329 3.51 -10.18 -6.62
CA ARG A 329 3.02 -11.30 -7.44
C ARG A 329 1.90 -10.88 -8.38
N TRP A 330 0.83 -10.33 -7.84
CA TRP A 330 -0.32 -9.91 -8.64
C TRP A 330 -1.21 -8.91 -7.88
N LEU A 331 -2.07 -8.22 -8.64
CA LEU A 331 -3.04 -7.23 -8.14
C LEU A 331 -4.42 -7.90 -8.01
N PRO A 332 -5.03 -7.97 -6.81
CA PRO A 332 -6.35 -8.51 -6.62
C PRO A 332 -7.42 -7.61 -7.21
N PHE A 333 -8.52 -8.22 -7.67
CA PHE A 333 -9.67 -7.46 -8.16
C PHE A 333 -10.42 -6.75 -7.02
N VAL A 334 -10.41 -7.32 -5.81
CA VAL A 334 -10.88 -6.65 -4.59
C VAL A 334 -9.68 -6.06 -3.87
N ASP A 335 -9.62 -4.74 -3.77
CA ASP A 335 -8.59 -4.02 -3.05
C ASP A 335 -8.83 -4.08 -1.53
N ALA A 336 -10.06 -3.81 -1.09
CA ALA A 336 -10.39 -3.79 0.33
C ALA A 336 -11.82 -4.25 0.59
N VAL A 337 -12.01 -4.83 1.78
CA VAL A 337 -13.31 -5.17 2.34
C VAL A 337 -13.48 -4.55 3.72
N LEU A 338 -14.72 -4.45 4.16
CA LEU A 338 -15.11 -3.91 5.45
C LEU A 338 -15.66 -5.04 6.32
N CYS A 339 -14.97 -5.34 7.42
CA CYS A 339 -15.47 -6.22 8.47
C CYS A 339 -16.39 -5.43 9.39
N ARG A 340 -17.49 -6.05 9.82
CA ARG A 340 -18.44 -5.48 10.78
C ARG A 340 -18.55 -6.38 11.99
N PRO A 341 -18.68 -5.82 13.20
CA PRO A 341 -18.77 -6.63 14.40
C PRO A 341 -20.00 -7.55 14.37
N ALA A 342 -19.86 -8.73 14.96
CA ALA A 342 -20.99 -9.56 15.37
C ALA A 342 -21.89 -8.81 16.36
N ARG A 343 -23.21 -8.99 16.25
CA ARG A 343 -24.18 -8.37 17.16
C ARG A 343 -24.84 -9.42 18.05
N GLY A 344 -24.55 -9.35 19.35
CA GLY A 344 -25.08 -10.29 20.33
C GLY A 344 -24.66 -11.74 20.02
N ALA A 345 -25.62 -12.66 19.97
CA ALA A 345 -25.36 -14.07 19.67
C ALA A 345 -25.33 -14.40 18.16
N ALA A 346 -25.60 -13.42 17.28
CA ALA A 346 -25.58 -13.65 15.84
C ALA A 346 -24.14 -13.70 15.31
N PRO A 347 -23.82 -14.57 14.33
CA PRO A 347 -22.53 -14.55 13.68
C PRO A 347 -22.30 -13.20 12.99
N ALA A 348 -21.03 -12.80 12.86
CA ALA A 348 -20.67 -11.61 12.11
C ALA A 348 -21.22 -11.69 10.67
N PRO A 349 -21.75 -10.58 10.13
CA PRO A 349 -22.17 -10.55 8.74
C PRO A 349 -20.96 -10.75 7.82
N ALA A 350 -21.20 -11.23 6.60
CA ALA A 350 -20.12 -11.38 5.63
C ALA A 350 -19.45 -10.01 5.35
N PRO A 351 -18.12 -9.95 5.26
CA PRO A 351 -17.40 -8.72 4.95
C PRO A 351 -17.89 -8.10 3.64
N ARG A 352 -18.12 -6.78 3.66
CA ARG A 352 -18.67 -6.03 2.53
C ARG A 352 -17.55 -5.57 1.60
N LEU A 353 -17.76 -5.65 0.29
CA LEU A 353 -16.85 -5.03 -0.68
C LEU A 353 -16.79 -3.53 -0.45
N LEU A 354 -15.57 -2.99 -0.31
CA LEU A 354 -15.36 -1.55 -0.15
C LEU A 354 -14.72 -0.95 -1.41
N ARG A 355 -13.65 -1.56 -1.91
CA ARG A 355 -12.97 -1.14 -3.13
C ARG A 355 -12.61 -2.35 -3.97
N TRP A 356 -12.94 -2.28 -5.26
CA TRP A 356 -12.65 -3.34 -6.21
C TRP A 356 -12.48 -2.76 -7.62
N THR A 357 -12.14 -3.59 -8.62
CA THR A 357 -11.99 -3.20 -10.02
C THR A 357 -12.64 -4.25 -10.91
N THR A 358 -13.38 -3.80 -11.95
CA THR A 358 -14.01 -4.71 -12.91
C THR A 358 -12.99 -5.51 -13.72
N PRO A 359 -13.15 -6.84 -13.82
CA PRO A 359 -12.31 -7.69 -14.68
C PRO A 359 -12.72 -7.60 -16.16
N VAL A 360 -13.86 -6.97 -16.47
CA VAL A 360 -14.41 -6.84 -17.82
C VAL A 360 -14.15 -5.42 -18.33
N PRO A 361 -13.29 -5.24 -19.34
CA PRO A 361 -13.01 -3.92 -19.91
C PRO A 361 -14.29 -3.21 -20.38
N GLY A 362 -14.46 -1.96 -19.97
CA GLY A 362 -15.60 -1.13 -20.38
C GLY A 362 -16.93 -1.43 -19.68
N ALA A 363 -17.00 -2.46 -18.83
CA ALA A 363 -18.19 -2.73 -18.04
C ALA A 363 -18.37 -1.72 -16.89
N ALA A 364 -19.62 -1.45 -16.54
CA ALA A 364 -19.95 -0.73 -15.32
C ALA A 364 -19.43 -1.47 -14.08
N GLN A 365 -19.21 -0.73 -13.00
CA GLN A 365 -18.73 -1.26 -11.72
C GLN A 365 -19.85 -1.20 -10.65
N PRO A 366 -20.73 -2.21 -10.57
CA PRO A 366 -21.85 -2.21 -9.62
C PRO A 366 -21.42 -2.35 -8.16
N ALA A 367 -22.24 -1.90 -7.21
CA ALA A 367 -21.83 -1.91 -5.80
C ALA A 367 -21.59 -3.33 -5.23
N ASP A 368 -22.28 -4.33 -5.78
CA ASP A 368 -22.25 -5.74 -5.33
C ASP A 368 -21.10 -6.56 -5.94
N GLY A 369 -20.31 -6.02 -6.87
CA GLY A 369 -19.22 -6.76 -7.49
C GLY A 369 -19.66 -7.84 -8.50
N VAL A 370 -20.92 -7.80 -8.96
CA VAL A 370 -21.47 -8.79 -9.92
C VAL A 370 -21.64 -8.15 -11.30
N VAL A 371 -20.92 -8.67 -12.30
CA VAL A 371 -20.91 -8.10 -13.65
C VAL A 371 -21.42 -9.13 -14.65
N ALA A 372 -22.39 -8.75 -15.49
CA ALA A 372 -22.86 -9.61 -16.57
C ALA A 372 -21.74 -9.86 -17.61
N LEU A 373 -21.55 -11.13 -17.99
CA LEU A 373 -20.67 -11.53 -19.09
C LEU A 373 -21.46 -11.75 -20.39
N SER A 374 -22.71 -12.19 -20.27
CA SER A 374 -23.65 -12.44 -21.37
C SER A 374 -25.08 -12.46 -20.81
N GLU A 375 -26.07 -12.74 -21.66
CA GLU A 375 -27.48 -12.90 -21.24
C GLU A 375 -27.71 -14.06 -20.24
N ARG A 376 -26.76 -14.99 -20.10
CA ARG A 376 -26.91 -16.19 -19.25
C ARG A 376 -25.87 -16.31 -18.15
N TRP A 377 -24.78 -15.57 -18.26
CA TRP A 377 -23.60 -15.73 -17.41
C TRP A 377 -23.16 -14.41 -16.81
N GLN A 378 -22.74 -14.47 -15.56
CA GLN A 378 -22.15 -13.36 -14.83
C GLN A 378 -20.82 -13.76 -14.21
N VAL A 379 -20.05 -12.75 -13.82
CA VAL A 379 -18.87 -12.89 -13.00
C VAL A 379 -19.05 -12.13 -11.70
N THR A 380 -18.86 -12.82 -10.57
CA THR A 380 -18.76 -12.20 -9.25
C THR A 380 -17.29 -12.03 -8.91
N VAL A 381 -16.92 -10.81 -8.52
CA VAL A 381 -15.56 -10.51 -8.06
C VAL A 381 -15.40 -10.97 -6.61
N THR A 382 -14.30 -11.66 -6.33
CA THR A 382 -13.96 -12.14 -4.98
C THR A 382 -12.55 -11.69 -4.60
N ARG A 383 -12.22 -11.73 -3.31
CA ARG A 383 -10.84 -11.44 -2.85
C ARG A 383 -9.81 -12.38 -3.47
N ALA A 384 -10.15 -13.64 -3.68
CA ALA A 384 -9.24 -14.65 -4.23
C ALA A 384 -9.20 -14.67 -5.77
N GLY A 385 -10.06 -13.92 -6.45
CA GLY A 385 -10.16 -13.91 -7.92
C GLY A 385 -11.58 -13.69 -8.39
N LEU A 386 -12.12 -14.60 -9.20
CA LEU A 386 -13.40 -14.46 -9.88
C LEU A 386 -14.24 -15.72 -9.73
N TRP A 387 -15.55 -15.56 -9.71
CA TRP A 387 -16.50 -16.67 -9.83
C TRP A 387 -17.41 -16.44 -11.04
N VAL A 388 -17.45 -17.38 -11.96
CA VAL A 388 -18.33 -17.36 -13.13
C VAL A 388 -19.50 -18.30 -12.91
N GLY A 389 -20.72 -17.79 -12.99
CA GLY A 389 -21.94 -18.54 -12.74
C GLY A 389 -23.11 -18.03 -13.56
N PRO A 390 -24.27 -18.71 -13.49
CA PRO A 390 -25.48 -18.25 -14.16
C PRO A 390 -25.90 -16.86 -13.64
N LEU A 391 -26.51 -16.05 -14.51
CA LEU A 391 -26.94 -14.68 -14.20
C LEU A 391 -27.91 -14.64 -13.00
N ASP A 392 -28.86 -15.57 -12.92
CA ASP A 392 -29.80 -15.70 -11.79
C ASP A 392 -29.29 -16.67 -10.70
N GLY A 393 -27.96 -16.81 -10.59
CA GLY A 393 -27.33 -17.67 -9.59
C GLY A 393 -27.53 -17.19 -8.15
N PRO A 394 -27.34 -18.08 -7.15
CA PRO A 394 -27.37 -17.69 -5.75
C PRO A 394 -26.29 -16.63 -5.44
N PRO A 395 -26.54 -15.74 -4.44
CA PRO A 395 -25.52 -14.80 -4.01
C PRO A 395 -24.31 -15.54 -3.45
N LEU A 396 -23.12 -15.08 -3.83
CA LEU A 396 -21.85 -15.69 -3.45
C LEU A 396 -21.10 -14.79 -2.47
N SER A 397 -20.38 -15.41 -1.53
CA SER A 397 -19.52 -14.66 -0.63
C SER A 397 -18.25 -14.22 -1.37
N HIS A 398 -17.99 -12.92 -1.37
CA HIS A 398 -16.76 -12.33 -1.93
C HIS A 398 -15.49 -12.73 -1.19
N THR A 399 -15.63 -13.33 0.00
CA THR A 399 -14.53 -13.60 0.93
C THR A 399 -14.47 -15.05 1.41
N ALA A 400 -15.24 -15.96 0.80
CA ALA A 400 -15.24 -17.38 1.20
C ALA A 400 -13.89 -18.07 0.99
N ARG A 401 -13.11 -17.62 0.00
CA ARG A 401 -11.78 -18.15 -0.30
C ARG A 401 -10.70 -17.23 0.26
N GLN A 402 -9.71 -17.85 0.89
CA GLN A 402 -8.48 -17.17 1.25
C GLN A 402 -7.70 -16.73 0.02
N VAL A 403 -7.07 -15.57 0.11
CA VAL A 403 -6.21 -15.07 -0.95
C VAL A 403 -4.86 -15.79 -0.99
N SER A 404 -4.30 -15.93 -2.19
CA SER A 404 -3.01 -16.60 -2.38
C SER A 404 -2.07 -15.76 -3.24
N PRO A 405 -0.80 -15.59 -2.85
CA PRO A 405 0.21 -14.96 -3.70
C PRO A 405 0.51 -15.75 -4.99
N SER A 406 0.07 -17.01 -5.10
CA SER A 406 0.33 -17.85 -6.28
C SER A 406 -0.42 -17.41 -7.53
N GLY A 407 -1.47 -16.61 -7.38
CA GLY A 407 -2.29 -16.09 -8.48
C GLY A 407 -3.79 -16.16 -8.17
N PRO A 408 -4.63 -15.56 -9.03
CA PRO A 408 -6.07 -15.57 -8.88
C PRO A 408 -6.68 -16.95 -9.15
N LEU A 409 -7.77 -17.25 -8.45
CA LEU A 409 -8.64 -18.38 -8.71
C LEU A 409 -9.82 -17.91 -9.58
N ILE A 410 -10.09 -18.58 -10.69
CA ILE A 410 -11.34 -18.43 -11.43
C ILE A 410 -12.18 -19.68 -11.18
N GLU A 411 -13.26 -19.54 -10.43
CA GLU A 411 -14.20 -20.62 -10.13
C GLU A 411 -15.34 -20.61 -11.15
N VAL A 412 -15.80 -21.77 -11.61
CA VAL A 412 -16.78 -21.89 -12.70
C VAL A 412 -17.91 -22.86 -12.34
N GLY A 413 -19.13 -22.33 -12.38
CA GLY A 413 -20.37 -23.04 -12.12
C GLY A 413 -20.55 -23.43 -10.66
N LEU A 414 -21.62 -24.17 -10.38
CA LEU A 414 -21.93 -24.71 -9.05
C LEU A 414 -21.79 -26.24 -9.05
N PRO A 415 -21.44 -26.86 -7.91
CA PRO A 415 -21.43 -28.30 -7.78
C PRO A 415 -22.79 -28.92 -8.15
N GLY A 416 -22.75 -29.96 -8.99
CA GLY A 416 -23.95 -30.68 -9.43
C GLY A 416 -24.72 -30.01 -10.59
N GLU A 417 -24.38 -28.79 -10.96
CA GLU A 417 -24.98 -28.13 -12.12
C GLU A 417 -24.27 -28.50 -13.42
N ARG A 418 -24.99 -28.40 -14.54
CA ARG A 418 -24.42 -28.61 -15.88
C ARG A 418 -23.91 -27.29 -16.45
N LEU A 419 -22.73 -27.34 -17.03
CA LEU A 419 -22.17 -26.25 -17.81
C LEU A 419 -22.59 -26.40 -19.27
N ASP A 420 -23.41 -25.47 -19.75
CA ASP A 420 -23.84 -25.44 -21.13
C ASP A 420 -22.83 -24.71 -22.04
N SER A 421 -22.92 -24.94 -23.35
CA SER A 421 -21.94 -24.45 -24.32
C SER A 421 -21.93 -22.93 -24.51
N SER A 422 -22.98 -22.21 -24.06
CA SER A 422 -23.00 -20.74 -24.10
C SER A 422 -21.98 -20.10 -23.16
N LEU A 423 -21.42 -20.86 -22.20
CA LEU A 423 -20.36 -20.40 -21.32
C LEU A 423 -19.03 -20.14 -22.05
N TRP A 424 -18.71 -20.93 -23.08
CA TRP A 424 -17.37 -20.91 -23.68
C TRP A 424 -16.99 -19.56 -24.29
N PRO A 425 -17.87 -18.89 -25.07
CA PRO A 425 -17.58 -17.55 -25.58
C PRO A 425 -17.45 -16.52 -24.46
N ALA A 426 -18.32 -16.58 -23.44
CA ALA A 426 -18.29 -15.65 -22.29
C ALA A 426 -16.98 -15.79 -21.49
N LEU A 427 -16.57 -17.02 -21.18
CA LEU A 427 -15.32 -17.30 -20.48
C LEU A 427 -14.11 -16.93 -21.34
N SER A 428 -14.14 -17.19 -22.65
CA SER A 428 -13.06 -16.79 -23.56
C SER A 428 -12.91 -15.26 -23.61
N GLY A 429 -14.01 -14.51 -23.65
CA GLY A 429 -14.01 -13.04 -23.60
C GLY A 429 -13.41 -12.51 -22.30
N LEU A 430 -13.83 -13.06 -21.16
CA LEU A 430 -13.25 -12.72 -19.85
C LEU A 430 -11.74 -12.98 -19.82
N LEU A 431 -11.30 -14.18 -20.23
CA LEU A 431 -9.88 -14.54 -20.28
C LEU A 431 -9.10 -13.73 -21.31
N ALA A 432 -9.71 -13.28 -22.40
CA ALA A 432 -9.05 -12.40 -23.36
C ALA A 432 -8.76 -11.01 -22.76
N GLY A 433 -9.67 -10.50 -21.91
CA GLY A 433 -9.54 -9.19 -21.26
C GLY A 433 -8.53 -9.13 -20.12
N LEU A 434 -8.10 -10.27 -19.57
CA LEU A 434 -7.10 -10.29 -18.49
C LEU A 434 -5.68 -9.99 -19.01
N PRO A 435 -4.86 -9.22 -18.26
CA PRO A 435 -3.46 -8.98 -18.61
C PRO A 435 -2.68 -10.31 -18.78
N PRO A 436 -1.79 -10.44 -19.77
CA PRO A 436 -1.08 -11.70 -20.04
C PRO A 436 -0.34 -12.27 -18.84
N ALA A 437 0.31 -11.42 -18.04
CA ALA A 437 1.02 -11.83 -16.83
C ALA A 437 0.08 -12.41 -15.76
N LEU A 438 -1.14 -11.88 -15.64
CA LEU A 438 -2.14 -12.39 -14.71
C LEU A 438 -2.69 -13.75 -15.19
N ARG A 439 -2.94 -13.91 -16.49
CA ARG A 439 -3.43 -15.19 -17.06
C ARG A 439 -2.48 -16.34 -16.80
N ALA A 440 -1.18 -16.08 -16.87
CA ALA A 440 -0.13 -17.07 -16.62
C ALA A 440 -0.10 -17.58 -15.16
N SER A 441 -0.75 -16.88 -14.22
CA SER A 441 -0.85 -17.30 -12.80
C SER A 441 -2.25 -17.76 -12.39
N VAL A 442 -3.25 -17.65 -13.28
CA VAL A 442 -4.62 -18.10 -13.01
C VAL A 442 -4.68 -19.62 -12.80
N THR A 443 -5.42 -20.02 -11.77
CA THR A 443 -5.95 -21.39 -11.63
C THR A 443 -7.44 -21.38 -11.96
N LEU A 444 -7.87 -22.22 -12.90
CA LEU A 444 -9.29 -22.40 -13.23
C LEU A 444 -9.85 -23.59 -12.43
N HIS A 445 -10.84 -23.36 -11.59
CA HIS A 445 -11.51 -24.41 -10.81
C HIS A 445 -12.95 -24.59 -11.30
N VAL A 446 -13.26 -25.77 -11.80
CA VAL A 446 -14.53 -26.10 -12.42
C VAL A 446 -15.34 -26.93 -11.44
N HIS A 447 -16.44 -26.37 -10.93
CA HIS A 447 -17.35 -27.03 -10.00
C HIS A 447 -18.50 -27.76 -10.71
N GLY A 448 -18.94 -27.21 -11.83
CA GLY A 448 -20.00 -27.79 -12.65
C GLY A 448 -19.53 -28.97 -13.51
N THR A 449 -20.50 -29.68 -14.08
CA THR A 449 -20.31 -30.80 -15.00
C THR A 449 -20.40 -30.33 -16.44
N ALA A 450 -19.29 -30.38 -17.17
CA ALA A 450 -19.26 -30.05 -18.60
C ALA A 450 -19.71 -31.26 -19.45
N HIS A 451 -20.62 -31.02 -20.41
CA HIS A 451 -21.21 -32.07 -21.24
C HIS A 451 -20.20 -32.86 -22.10
N ASP A 452 -19.05 -32.25 -22.38
CA ASP A 452 -17.96 -32.75 -23.23
C ASP A 452 -16.81 -33.37 -22.41
N GLY A 453 -17.03 -33.59 -21.10
CA GLY A 453 -15.98 -34.04 -20.18
C GLY A 453 -14.88 -33.00 -19.95
N GLY A 454 -15.16 -31.71 -20.20
CA GLY A 454 -14.24 -30.60 -19.99
C GLY A 454 -13.20 -30.42 -21.10
N ARG A 455 -13.45 -30.95 -22.31
CA ARG A 455 -12.55 -30.82 -23.46
C ARG A 455 -12.38 -29.36 -23.88
N GLU A 456 -13.48 -28.65 -24.04
CA GLU A 456 -13.54 -27.23 -24.40
C GLU A 456 -12.90 -26.36 -23.32
N LEU A 457 -13.13 -26.67 -22.04
CA LEU A 457 -12.46 -25.98 -20.93
C LEU A 457 -10.93 -26.14 -20.97
N ARG A 458 -10.44 -27.35 -21.28
CA ARG A 458 -9.01 -27.60 -21.48
C ARG A 458 -8.47 -26.86 -22.71
N ALA A 459 -9.24 -26.83 -23.80
CA ALA A 459 -8.86 -26.09 -25.02
C ALA A 459 -8.80 -24.57 -24.76
N LEU A 460 -9.77 -24.01 -24.03
CA LEU A 460 -9.77 -22.60 -23.60
C LEU A 460 -8.58 -22.30 -22.69
N ALA A 461 -8.33 -23.14 -21.69
CA ALA A 461 -7.20 -22.97 -20.79
C ALA A 461 -5.86 -22.94 -21.55
N ALA A 462 -5.66 -23.86 -22.50
CA ALA A 462 -4.48 -23.88 -23.35
C ALA A 462 -4.38 -22.63 -24.25
N ARG A 463 -5.48 -22.23 -24.90
CA ARG A 463 -5.54 -21.05 -25.78
C ARG A 463 -5.16 -19.75 -25.07
N HIS A 464 -5.58 -19.60 -23.82
CA HIS A 464 -5.32 -18.40 -23.02
C HIS A 464 -4.08 -18.50 -22.11
N GLY A 465 -3.33 -19.61 -22.19
CA GLY A 465 -2.08 -19.80 -21.44
C GLY A 465 -2.26 -19.93 -19.94
N LEU A 466 -3.36 -20.53 -19.48
CA LEU A 466 -3.59 -20.75 -18.05
C LEU A 466 -2.65 -21.84 -17.52
N ARG A 467 -2.18 -21.67 -16.28
CA ARG A 467 -1.21 -22.60 -15.66
C ARG A 467 -1.85 -23.91 -15.21
N THR A 468 -3.07 -23.86 -14.72
CA THR A 468 -3.70 -25.01 -14.06
C THR A 468 -5.21 -24.96 -14.24
N ILE A 469 -5.78 -26.13 -14.57
CA ILE A 469 -7.21 -26.39 -14.51
C ILE A 469 -7.46 -27.52 -13.50
N ARG A 470 -8.43 -27.32 -12.61
CA ARG A 470 -8.87 -28.29 -11.61
C ARG A 470 -10.34 -28.55 -11.82
N PHE A 471 -10.72 -29.80 -11.96
CA PHE A 471 -12.11 -30.22 -11.93
C PHE A 471 -12.42 -30.69 -10.52
N ALA A 472 -13.52 -30.22 -9.94
CA ALA A 472 -13.97 -30.71 -8.65
C ALA A 472 -14.13 -32.23 -8.75
N SER A 473 -13.35 -32.96 -7.95
CA SER A 473 -13.66 -34.35 -7.67
C SER A 473 -15.01 -34.34 -6.94
N PHE A 474 -15.90 -35.30 -7.21
CA PHE A 474 -17.31 -35.35 -6.80
C PHE A 474 -17.65 -35.23 -5.28
N SER A 475 -16.72 -34.78 -4.43
CA SER A 475 -16.87 -34.68 -2.97
C SER A 475 -16.14 -33.45 -2.39
N ALA A 476 -16.71 -32.25 -2.48
CA ALA A 476 -16.50 -31.18 -1.49
C ALA A 476 -17.59 -30.09 -1.60
N PRO A 477 -18.28 -29.70 -0.51
CA PRO A 477 -19.26 -28.61 -0.56
C PRO A 477 -18.60 -27.24 -0.74
N VAL A 478 -19.21 -26.39 -1.57
CA VAL A 478 -18.94 -24.95 -1.61
C VAL A 478 -19.64 -24.30 -0.41
N PRO A 479 -18.98 -23.41 0.36
CA PRO A 479 -19.67 -22.61 1.37
C PRO A 479 -20.57 -21.60 0.69
N LEU A 480 -21.83 -21.97 0.46
CA LEU A 480 -22.88 -21.02 0.09
C LEU A 480 -23.22 -20.18 1.32
N ALA A 481 -23.48 -18.88 1.13
CA ALA A 481 -24.03 -18.07 2.21
C ALA A 481 -25.40 -18.65 2.63
N PRO A 482 -25.71 -18.72 3.95
CA PRO A 482 -27.02 -19.17 4.40
C PRO A 482 -28.10 -18.29 3.78
N ARG A 483 -29.12 -18.90 3.16
CA ARG A 483 -30.34 -18.19 2.76
C ARG A 483 -30.98 -17.59 4.02
N GLU A 484 -31.09 -16.27 4.10
CA GLU A 484 -32.08 -15.62 4.96
C GLU A 484 -33.44 -16.16 4.54
N LYS A 485 -34.02 -17.04 5.38
CA LYS A 485 -35.41 -17.43 5.23
C LYS A 485 -36.25 -16.23 5.64
N THR A 486 -36.76 -15.49 4.66
CA THR A 486 -37.87 -14.56 4.88
C THR A 486 -39.01 -15.35 5.56
N PRO A 487 -39.44 -14.99 6.78
CA PRO A 487 -40.60 -15.63 7.38
C PRO A 487 -41.83 -15.28 6.53
N PRO A 488 -42.76 -16.23 6.33
CA PRO A 488 -43.98 -15.96 5.57
C PRO A 488 -44.78 -14.85 6.26
N PRO A 489 -45.48 -14.00 5.49
CA PRO A 489 -46.29 -12.93 6.04
C PRO A 489 -47.35 -13.49 7.00
N PRO A 490 -47.66 -12.80 8.11
CA PRO A 490 -48.70 -13.23 9.03
C PRO A 490 -50.02 -13.33 8.27
N THR A 491 -50.60 -14.53 8.28
CA THR A 491 -51.93 -14.79 7.74
C THR A 491 -52.92 -13.99 8.58
N SER A 492 -53.55 -13.01 7.95
CA SER A 492 -54.64 -12.22 8.52
C SER A 492 -55.79 -13.15 8.89
N GLY A 493 -55.90 -13.45 10.19
CA GLY A 493 -57.03 -14.16 10.77
C GLY A 493 -58.30 -13.34 10.57
N ARG A 494 -59.21 -13.87 9.74
CA ARG A 494 -60.55 -13.33 9.54
C ARG A 494 -61.36 -13.57 10.83
N PRO A 495 -62.09 -12.57 11.35
CA PRO A 495 -62.82 -12.70 12.60
C PRO A 495 -63.99 -13.68 12.44
N ARG A 496 -64.07 -14.66 13.35
CA ARG A 496 -65.24 -15.54 13.49
C ARG A 496 -66.39 -14.72 14.08
N THR A 497 -67.42 -14.53 13.28
CA THR A 497 -68.74 -14.07 13.68
C THR A 497 -69.38 -15.10 14.61
N SER A 498 -69.65 -14.71 15.85
CA SER A 498 -70.56 -15.42 16.74
C SER A 498 -71.99 -15.12 16.32
N SER A 499 -72.68 -16.11 15.77
CA SER A 499 -74.13 -16.10 15.62
C SER A 499 -74.70 -17.18 16.55
N ASP A 500 -75.22 -16.71 17.67
CA ASP A 500 -76.26 -17.38 18.44
C ASP A 500 -77.57 -17.38 17.61
N PRO A 501 -78.38 -18.44 17.69
CA PRO A 501 -79.76 -18.19 18.05
C PRO A 501 -80.30 -19.23 19.05
N GLY A 502 -81.08 -18.71 20.00
CA GLY A 502 -81.61 -19.46 21.12
C GLY A 502 -82.92 -20.21 20.91
N HIS A 503 -83.48 -20.55 22.08
CA HIS A 503 -84.81 -21.05 22.43
C HIS A 503 -85.07 -22.55 22.32
N THR A 504 -84.96 -23.24 23.47
CA THR A 504 -86.14 -23.56 24.31
C THR A 504 -85.75 -23.54 25.78
#